data_AF-A0A9P5WLQ1-F1
#
_entry.id   AF-A0A9P5WLQ1-F1
#
_cell.length_a   1.000
_cell.length_b   1.000
_cell.length_c   1.000
_cell.angle_alpha   90.00
_cell.angle_beta   90.00
_cell.angle_gamma   90.00
#
_symmetry.space_group_name_H-M   'P 1'
#
loop_
_entity.id
_entity.type
_entity.pdbx_description
1 polymer ?
#
loop_
_entity_poly.entity_id
_entity_poly.type
_entity_poly.pdbx_seq_one_letter_code
_entity_poly.pdbx_strand_id
1 'polypeptide(L)'
;MDEASKKRKERLEQLRKRKLESTGNGDRDVSLSFRNYTPLNNELKAEDSKIATPADIGETIETKMEGVVERVIEEEEEKRAKDVDIFTLASKKPNWDLKRDIEPQLLKLEKKTRAAIIEIIRRDRPGELSMA
;
A
#
# COMPACT_ATOMS: atom_id res chain seq x y z
N MET A 1 4.12 -20.58 25.49
CA MET A 1 2.88 -20.58 24.66
C MET A 1 2.04 -19.33 24.93
N ASP A 2 2.02 -18.82 26.17
CA ASP A 2 1.09 -17.77 26.59
C ASP A 2 1.40 -16.37 26.03
N GLU A 3 2.65 -16.06 25.71
CA GLU A 3 3.04 -14.77 25.16
C GLU A 3 2.56 -14.54 23.73
N ALA A 4 2.54 -15.59 22.90
CA ALA A 4 2.03 -15.51 21.53
C ALA A 4 0.52 -15.26 21.49
N SER A 5 -0.22 -15.87 22.43
CA SER A 5 -1.66 -15.68 22.59
C SER A 5 -2.02 -14.26 23.04
N LYS A 6 -1.23 -13.66 23.93
CA LYS A 6 -1.42 -12.26 24.38
C LYS A 6 -1.22 -11.27 23.24
N LYS A 7 -0.13 -11.40 22.47
CA LYS A 7 0.16 -10.55 21.30
C LYS A 7 -0.94 -10.63 20.22
N ARG A 8 -1.51 -11.82 19.98
CA ARG A 8 -2.64 -12.00 19.06
C ARG A 8 -3.90 -11.29 19.56
N LYS A 9 -4.18 -11.37 20.86
CA LYS A 9 -5.33 -10.71 21.48
C LYS A 9 -5.23 -9.19 21.37
N GLU A 10 -4.07 -8.61 21.69
CA GLU A 10 -3.80 -7.17 21.55
C GLU A 10 -3.96 -6.69 20.11
N ARG A 11 -3.44 -7.44 19.13
CA ARG A 11 -3.58 -7.11 17.71
C ARG A 11 -5.04 -7.14 17.24
N LEU A 12 -5.82 -8.10 17.73
CA LEU A 12 -7.25 -8.19 17.45
C LEU A 12 -8.05 -7.05 18.09
N GLU A 13 -7.68 -6.63 19.30
CA GLU A 13 -8.28 -5.48 19.97
C GLU A 13 -7.99 -4.17 19.23
N GLN A 14 -6.76 -3.96 18.77
CA GLN A 14 -6.40 -2.82 17.92
C GLN A 14 -7.18 -2.78 16.61
N LEU A 15 -7.39 -3.93 15.96
CA LEU A 15 -8.20 -4.03 14.74
C LEU A 15 -9.68 -3.73 15.02
N ARG A 16 -10.22 -4.20 16.16
CA ARG A 16 -11.59 -3.88 16.58
C ARG A 16 -11.77 -2.39 16.88
N LYS A 17 -10.81 -1.76 17.56
CA LYS A 17 -10.83 -0.32 17.83
C LYS A 17 -10.83 0.50 16.55
N ARG A 18 -9.94 0.17 15.59
CA ARG A 18 -9.89 0.84 14.27
C ARG A 18 -11.18 0.65 13.46
N LYS A 19 -11.77 -0.55 13.51
CA LYS A 19 -13.06 -0.80 12.84
C LYS A 19 -14.18 0.00 13.49
N LEU A 20 -14.20 0.12 14.83
CA LEU A 20 -15.18 0.93 15.54
C LEU A 20 -15.00 2.42 15.23
N GLU A 21 -13.76 2.93 15.15
CA GLU A 21 -13.48 4.31 14.69
C GLU A 21 -13.90 4.52 13.23
N SER A 22 -13.69 3.53 12.36
CA SER A 22 -14.11 3.59 10.96
C SER A 22 -15.62 3.42 10.75
N THR A 23 -16.33 2.82 11.71
CA THR A 23 -17.79 2.56 11.63
C THR A 23 -18.59 3.49 12.56
N GLY A 24 -17.91 4.25 13.42
CA GLY A 24 -18.48 5.13 14.42
C GLY A 24 -18.47 6.59 13.98
N ASN A 25 -19.20 6.89 12.90
CA ASN A 25 -19.92 8.15 12.69
C ASN A 25 -20.75 8.04 11.41
N GLY A 26 -21.65 7.05 11.39
CA GLY A 26 -22.64 6.87 10.34
C GLY A 26 -23.92 7.70 10.54
N ASP A 27 -23.98 8.50 11.60
CA ASP A 27 -25.01 9.53 11.79
C ASP A 27 -24.48 10.83 11.17
N ARG A 28 -24.31 10.79 9.85
CA ARG A 28 -24.29 12.05 9.12
C ARG A 28 -25.75 12.47 9.11
N ASP A 29 -26.04 13.51 9.87
CA ASP A 29 -27.19 14.38 9.65
C ASP A 29 -27.02 14.96 8.23
N VAL A 30 -27.28 14.13 7.21
CA VAL A 30 -27.13 14.49 5.80
C VAL A 30 -28.32 15.37 5.50
N SER A 31 -28.15 16.68 5.72
CA SER A 31 -29.08 17.67 5.19
C SER A 31 -29.19 17.49 3.67
N LEU A 32 -30.31 16.91 3.25
CA LEU A 32 -30.60 16.60 1.85
C LEU A 32 -31.03 17.88 1.14
N SER A 33 -30.13 18.48 0.37
CA SER A 33 -30.44 19.63 -0.48
C SER A 33 -30.69 19.21 -1.93
N PHE A 34 -31.78 19.70 -2.52
CA PHE A 34 -32.18 19.39 -3.91
C PHE A 34 -31.96 20.62 -4.81
N ARG A 35 -31.44 20.44 -6.02
CA ARG A 35 -31.13 21.57 -6.94
C ARG A 35 -32.24 21.91 -7.93
N ASN A 36 -33.01 20.91 -8.39
CA ASN A 36 -34.08 21.08 -9.38
C ASN A 36 -35.22 20.07 -9.19
N TYR A 37 -35.46 19.64 -7.95
CA TYR A 37 -36.47 18.63 -7.67
C TYR A 37 -37.15 18.93 -6.34
N THR A 38 -38.48 18.86 -6.32
CA THR A 38 -39.29 18.88 -5.11
C THR A 38 -39.83 17.47 -4.85
N PRO A 39 -39.47 16.84 -3.72
CA PRO A 39 -39.95 15.51 -3.40
C PRO A 39 -41.47 15.50 -3.26
N LEU A 40 -42.12 14.42 -3.69
CA LEU A 40 -43.58 14.28 -3.54
C LEU A 40 -44.00 13.96 -2.09
N ASN A 41 -43.13 13.28 -1.33
CA ASN A 41 -43.42 12.83 0.03
C ASN A 41 -43.48 14.03 1.00
N ASN A 42 -44.50 14.07 1.88
CA ASN A 42 -44.77 15.22 2.75
C ASN A 42 -43.73 15.38 3.87
N GLU A 43 -43.14 14.29 4.35
CA GLU A 43 -42.06 14.32 5.35
C GLU A 43 -40.82 15.05 4.79
N LEU A 44 -40.41 14.70 3.57
CA LEU A 44 -39.27 15.31 2.87
C LEU A 44 -39.53 16.74 2.37
N LYS A 45 -40.80 17.16 2.29
CA LYS A 45 -41.19 18.55 1.94
C LYS A 45 -41.09 19.50 3.14
N ALA A 46 -41.45 19.02 4.33
CA ALA A 46 -41.52 19.82 5.54
C ALA A 46 -40.14 20.13 6.14
N GLU A 47 -39.17 19.26 5.88
CA GLU A 47 -37.86 19.23 6.56
C GLU A 47 -36.73 19.73 5.65
N ASP A 48 -36.79 20.97 5.16
CA ASP A 48 -35.65 21.63 4.49
C ASP A 48 -35.26 21.14 3.07
N SER A 49 -36.19 21.14 2.12
CA SER A 49 -35.79 21.23 0.69
C SER A 49 -35.31 22.64 0.32
N LYS A 50 -34.27 23.14 1.00
CA LYS A 50 -33.59 24.37 0.58
C LYS A 50 -32.97 24.10 -0.78
N ILE A 51 -33.42 24.87 -1.79
CA ILE A 51 -32.88 24.76 -3.13
C ILE A 51 -31.43 25.24 -3.08
N ALA A 52 -30.48 24.31 -3.21
CA ALA A 52 -29.06 24.65 -3.09
C ALA A 52 -28.65 25.60 -4.21
N THR A 53 -28.16 26.77 -3.83
CA THR A 53 -27.60 27.74 -4.77
C THR A 53 -26.16 27.33 -5.14
N PRO A 54 -25.59 27.80 -6.26
CA PRO A 54 -24.21 27.51 -6.61
C PRO A 54 -23.18 27.92 -5.55
N ALA A 55 -23.54 28.83 -4.64
CA ALA A 55 -22.71 29.27 -3.52
C ALA A 55 -22.71 28.28 -2.32
N ASP A 56 -23.71 27.41 -2.20
CA ASP A 56 -23.76 26.34 -1.18
C ASP A 56 -22.98 25.09 -1.60
N ILE A 57 -22.53 25.04 -2.85
CA ILE A 57 -21.58 24.02 -3.28
C ILE A 57 -20.28 24.36 -2.58
N GLY A 58 -19.86 23.50 -1.66
CA GLY A 58 -18.57 23.61 -1.00
C GLY A 58 -17.41 23.50 -2.00
N GLU A 59 -16.23 23.13 -1.49
CA GLU A 59 -15.00 23.01 -2.28
C GLU A 59 -15.22 22.23 -3.59
N THR A 60 -15.07 22.94 -4.71
CA THR A 60 -15.15 22.37 -6.05
C THR A 60 -13.90 21.55 -6.34
N ILE A 61 -13.98 20.61 -7.27
CA ILE A 61 -12.82 19.77 -7.65
C ILE A 61 -11.64 20.66 -8.09
N GLU A 62 -11.93 21.76 -8.77
CA GLU A 62 -10.95 22.76 -9.22
C GLU A 62 -10.18 23.38 -8.05
N THR A 63 -10.85 23.83 -6.99
CA THR A 63 -10.19 24.40 -5.80
C THR A 63 -9.37 23.37 -5.02
N LYS A 64 -9.72 22.08 -5.12
CA LYS A 64 -8.93 20.98 -4.51
C LYS A 64 -7.71 20.59 -5.33
N MET A 65 -7.76 20.81 -6.64
CA MET A 65 -6.66 20.53 -7.57
C MET A 65 -5.71 21.72 -7.73
N GLU A 66 -6.16 22.93 -7.42
CA GLU A 66 -5.34 24.12 -7.31
C GLU A 66 -4.22 23.88 -6.28
N GLY A 67 -2.95 24.02 -6.71
CA GLY A 67 -1.78 23.73 -5.88
C GLY A 67 -1.34 22.26 -5.79
N VAL A 68 -2.08 21.29 -6.37
CA VAL A 68 -1.53 19.93 -6.57
C VAL A 68 -0.53 19.94 -7.72
N VAL A 69 -0.88 20.64 -8.80
CA VAL A 69 -0.02 20.75 -10.00
C VAL A 69 1.32 21.38 -9.65
N GLU A 70 1.31 22.47 -8.90
CA GLU A 70 2.52 23.20 -8.50
C GLU A 70 3.44 22.35 -7.61
N ARG A 71 2.86 21.64 -6.62
CA ARG A 71 3.63 20.69 -5.79
C ARG A 71 4.26 19.54 -6.59
N VAL A 72 3.57 19.04 -7.61
CA VAL A 72 4.11 17.97 -8.47
C VAL A 72 5.28 18.49 -9.29
N ILE A 73 5.18 19.71 -9.82
CA ILE A 73 6.26 20.34 -10.59
C ILE A 73 7.48 20.58 -9.67
N GLU A 74 7.28 21.15 -8.48
CA GLU A 74 8.36 21.36 -7.50
C GLU A 74 9.04 20.04 -7.10
N GLU A 75 8.27 18.99 -6.82
CA GLU A 75 8.82 17.67 -6.46
C GLU A 75 9.65 17.06 -7.61
N GLU A 76 9.21 17.26 -8.86
CA GLU A 76 9.91 16.76 -10.04
C GLU A 76 11.17 17.57 -10.34
N GLU A 77 11.14 18.89 -10.12
CA GLU A 77 12.31 19.76 -10.18
C GLU A 77 13.33 19.42 -9.10
N GLU A 78 12.90 19.17 -7.86
CA GLU A 78 13.78 18.69 -6.79
C GLU A 78 14.41 17.33 -7.12
N LYS A 79 13.66 16.42 -7.75
CA LYS A 79 14.20 15.12 -8.21
C LYS A 79 15.21 15.27 -9.34
N ARG A 80 15.05 16.28 -10.19
CA ARG A 80 15.96 16.59 -11.30
C ARG A 80 17.20 17.36 -10.83
N ALA A 81 17.05 18.20 -9.81
CA ALA A 81 18.12 18.97 -9.18
C ALA A 81 18.95 18.14 -8.20
N LYS A 82 18.38 17.08 -7.61
CA LYS A 82 19.18 16.01 -6.99
C LYS A 82 20.06 15.42 -8.09
N ASP A 83 21.34 15.77 -8.04
CA ASP A 83 22.37 15.41 -9.00
C ASP A 83 22.12 14.02 -9.58
N VAL A 84 21.90 13.98 -10.90
CA VAL A 84 21.73 12.74 -11.63
C VAL A 84 22.94 11.86 -11.34
N ASP A 85 22.73 10.83 -10.54
CA ASP A 85 23.77 9.90 -10.14
C ASP A 85 24.38 9.25 -11.40
N ILE A 86 25.60 9.68 -11.74
CA ILE A 86 26.34 9.28 -12.94
C ILE A 86 26.55 7.75 -12.94
N PHE A 87 26.53 7.11 -11.77
CA PHE A 87 26.60 5.65 -11.64
C PHE A 87 25.32 4.95 -12.07
N THR A 88 24.16 5.59 -11.91
CA THR A 88 22.87 5.07 -12.36
C THR A 88 22.64 5.32 -13.85
N LEU A 89 23.17 6.42 -14.40
CA LEU A 89 23.08 6.77 -15.84
C LEU A 89 24.09 6.02 -16.72
N ALA A 90 25.09 5.37 -16.12
CA ALA A 90 26.06 4.58 -16.88
C ALA A 90 25.36 3.49 -17.71
N SER A 91 25.84 3.27 -18.94
CA SER A 91 25.35 2.17 -19.78
C SER A 91 25.51 0.85 -19.03
N LYS A 92 24.45 0.05 -18.95
CA LYS A 92 24.53 -1.29 -18.36
C LYS A 92 25.58 -2.12 -19.11
N LYS A 93 26.26 -3.03 -18.38
CA LYS A 93 27.22 -3.96 -18.98
C LYS A 93 26.57 -4.75 -20.13
N PRO A 94 27.26 -5.05 -21.23
CA PRO A 94 26.70 -5.83 -22.34
C PRO A 94 26.06 -7.17 -21.92
N ASN A 95 26.64 -7.83 -20.90
CA ASN A 95 26.17 -9.13 -20.39
C ASN A 95 25.21 -9.00 -19.20
N TRP A 96 24.64 -7.82 -18.93
CA TRP A 96 23.74 -7.62 -17.78
C TRP A 96 22.46 -8.45 -17.88
N ASP A 97 21.97 -8.62 -19.10
CA ASP A 97 20.77 -9.39 -19.41
C ASP A 97 21.01 -10.89 -19.17
N LEU A 98 22.16 -11.38 -19.64
CA LEU A 98 22.62 -12.73 -19.39
C LEU A 98 22.73 -13.02 -17.89
N LYS A 99 23.29 -12.08 -17.12
CA LYS A 99 23.37 -12.22 -15.67
C LYS A 99 21.98 -12.28 -15.06
N ARG A 100 21.09 -11.33 -15.39
CA ARG A 100 19.72 -11.26 -14.86
C ARG A 100 18.93 -12.55 -15.11
N ASP A 101 19.05 -13.13 -16.30
CA ASP A 101 18.25 -14.27 -16.71
C ASP A 101 18.84 -15.61 -16.22
N ILE A 102 20.16 -15.71 -16.03
CA ILE A 102 20.84 -16.90 -15.50
C ILE A 102 20.81 -16.96 -13.96
N GLU A 103 20.91 -15.83 -13.26
CA GLU A 103 20.91 -15.77 -11.79
C GLU A 103 19.79 -16.62 -11.12
N PRO A 104 18.50 -16.54 -11.55
CA PRO A 104 17.45 -17.33 -10.92
C PRO A 104 17.57 -18.83 -11.21
N GLN A 105 18.16 -19.21 -12.34
CA GLN A 105 18.42 -20.62 -12.67
C GLN A 105 19.58 -21.17 -11.83
N LEU A 106 20.65 -20.39 -11.70
CA LEU A 106 21.80 -20.73 -10.88
C LEU A 106 21.41 -20.88 -9.41
N LEU A 107 20.57 -19.99 -8.88
CA LEU A 107 20.10 -20.06 -7.50
C LEU A 107 19.24 -21.30 -7.22
N LYS A 108 18.45 -21.76 -8.20
CA LYS A 108 17.72 -23.03 -8.10
C LYS A 108 18.67 -24.22 -8.11
N LEU A 109 19.69 -24.19 -8.96
CA LEU A 109 20.67 -25.26 -9.08
C LEU A 109 21.53 -25.35 -7.81
N GLU A 110 22.03 -24.21 -7.32
CA GLU A 110 22.87 -24.12 -6.13
C GLU A 110 22.16 -24.70 -4.89
N LYS A 111 20.85 -24.45 -4.72
CA LYS A 111 20.07 -25.07 -3.65
C LYS A 111 20.07 -26.59 -3.74
N LYS A 112 19.89 -27.14 -4.94
CA LYS A 112 19.91 -28.60 -5.17
C LYS A 112 21.30 -29.18 -4.98
N THR A 113 22.34 -28.49 -5.47
CA THR A 113 23.73 -28.92 -5.30
C THR A 113 24.13 -28.92 -3.83
N ARG A 114 23.79 -27.89 -3.06
CA ARG A 114 24.02 -27.87 -1.61
C ARG A 114 23.28 -29.02 -0.90
N ALA A 115 22.03 -29.29 -1.28
CA ALA A 115 21.28 -30.42 -0.73
C ALA A 115 21.94 -31.78 -1.07
N ALA A 116 22.37 -31.97 -2.32
CA ALA A 116 23.07 -33.17 -2.75
C ALA A 116 24.42 -33.34 -2.04
N ILE A 117 25.18 -32.24 -1.85
CA ILE A 117 26.42 -32.26 -1.07
C ILE A 117 26.14 -32.71 0.37
N ILE A 118 25.09 -32.20 1.02
CA ILE A 118 24.70 -32.62 2.37
C ILE A 118 24.34 -34.10 2.40
N GLU A 119 23.63 -34.61 1.39
CA GLU A 119 23.27 -36.02 1.28
C GLU A 119 24.49 -36.93 1.10
N ILE A 120 25.44 -36.54 0.24
CA ILE A 120 26.72 -37.25 0.05
C ILE A 120 27.49 -37.29 1.37
N ILE A 121 27.62 -36.15 2.07
CA ILE A 121 28.31 -36.08 3.36
C ILE A 121 27.63 -37.00 4.39
N ARG A 122 26.29 -37.02 4.45
CA ARG A 122 25.54 -37.93 5.33
C ARG A 122 25.79 -39.40 5.02
N ARG A 123 25.92 -39.75 3.74
CA ARG A 123 26.20 -41.12 3.29
C ARG A 123 27.63 -41.55 3.60
N ASP A 124 28.60 -40.67 3.39
CA ASP A 124 30.02 -40.99 3.48
C ASP A 124 30.56 -40.91 4.92
N ARG A 125 29.97 -40.05 5.77
CA ARG A 125 30.40 -39.85 7.17
C ARG A 125 29.24 -39.93 8.18
N PRO A 126 28.57 -41.09 8.30
CA PRO A 126 27.43 -41.25 9.21
C PRO A 126 27.82 -41.16 10.70
N GLY A 127 29.08 -41.49 11.05
CA GLY A 127 29.56 -41.52 12.44
C GLY A 127 30.00 -40.17 13.01
N GLU A 128 30.43 -39.21 12.18
CA GLU A 128 30.96 -37.92 12.65
C GLU A 128 29.86 -36.90 12.98
N LEU A 129 28.67 -37.05 12.38
CA LEU A 129 27.52 -36.14 12.56
C LEU A 129 26.65 -36.49 13.76
N SER A 130 26.87 -37.65 14.40
CA SER A 130 26.10 -38.10 15.58
C SER A 130 26.67 -37.61 16.92
N MET A 131 27.84 -36.97 16.94
CA MET A 131 28.53 -36.53 18.16
C MET A 131 28.55 -35.01 18.39
N ALA A 132 27.84 -34.23 17.58
CA ALA A 132 27.67 -32.79 17.76
C ALA A 132 26.19 -32.44 17.92
#